data_AF-A0A970XIA9-F1
#
_entry.id   AF-A0A970XIA9-F1
#
_cell.length_a   1.000
_cell.length_b   1.000
_cell.length_c   1.000
_cell.angle_alpha   90.00
_cell.angle_beta   90.00
_cell.angle_gamma   90.00
#
_symmetry.space_group_name_H-M   'P 1'
#
loop_
_entity.id
_entity.type
_entity.pdbx_description
1 polymer ?
#
loop_
_entity_poly.entity_id
_entity_poly.type
_entity_poly.pdbx_seq_one_letter_code
_entity_poly.pdbx_strand_id
1 'polypeptide(L)'
;MTIKAGTETITGAEVREEREMVERTPGALDLEDRPVRRLMLSGGLTDAQLSALVENDWEVDGTVHRGFSQLLRHEAVFAGRDATTEDDVAERDAVIAEVVAALPDREATRYVQYARTLKQDGTLVTAGTRIAWEGRLLRASVDLWDREDLDPAHAPTLWDAVAYHNGYRIIPETITAALQFSAGEVGYWPADGKYYRAKANGTVWTPTVYPDAWEEVAT
;
A
#
# COMPACT_ATOMS: atom_id res chain seq x y z
N MET A 1 -32.86 19.40 -9.55
CA MET A 1 -33.94 19.95 -10.39
C MET A 1 -34.81 18.81 -10.94
N THR A 2 -36.02 19.09 -11.42
CA THR A 2 -36.89 18.09 -12.07
C THR A 2 -37.18 18.52 -13.51
N ILE A 3 -36.93 17.63 -14.47
CA ILE A 3 -37.13 17.87 -15.89
C ILE A 3 -38.20 16.90 -16.39
N LYS A 4 -39.18 17.42 -17.13
CA LYS A 4 -40.24 16.61 -17.74
C LYS A 4 -40.09 16.64 -19.27
N ALA A 5 -40.08 15.45 -19.87
CA ALA A 5 -40.06 15.28 -21.33
C ALA A 5 -41.08 14.19 -21.70
N GLY A 6 -42.20 14.58 -22.31
CA GLY A 6 -43.33 13.67 -22.52
C GLY A 6 -43.85 13.10 -21.19
N THR A 7 -43.89 11.76 -21.05
CA THR A 7 -44.25 11.06 -19.81
C THR A 7 -43.05 10.80 -18.89
N GLU A 8 -41.83 11.03 -19.35
CA GLU A 8 -40.61 10.76 -18.59
C GLU A 8 -40.30 11.91 -17.62
N THR A 9 -39.83 11.55 -16.44
CA THR A 9 -39.39 12.50 -15.41
C THR A 9 -37.96 12.20 -15.00
N ILE A 10 -37.08 13.20 -15.11
CA ILE A 10 -35.69 13.14 -14.68
C ILE A 10 -35.58 13.96 -13.40
N THR A 11 -35.15 13.32 -12.31
CA THR A 11 -34.95 13.95 -11.01
C THR A 11 -33.46 14.03 -10.68
N GLY A 12 -33.08 15.04 -9.87
CA GLY A 12 -31.69 15.19 -9.42
C GLY A 12 -30.72 15.76 -10.45
N ALA A 13 -31.21 16.22 -11.62
CA ALA A 13 -30.36 16.89 -12.59
C ALA A 13 -29.85 18.24 -12.07
N GLU A 14 -28.58 18.55 -12.35
CA GLU A 14 -28.06 19.91 -12.34
C GLU A 14 -28.17 20.48 -13.76
N VAL A 15 -28.77 21.67 -13.89
CA VAL A 15 -28.86 22.38 -15.17
C VAL A 15 -28.04 23.65 -15.08
N ARG A 16 -27.10 23.81 -16.02
CA ARG A 16 -26.33 25.05 -16.19
C ARG A 16 -26.73 25.71 -17.51
N GLU A 17 -27.00 27.00 -17.45
CA GLU A 17 -27.29 27.80 -18.64
C GLU A 17 -26.00 28.49 -19.11
N GLU A 18 -25.67 28.31 -20.38
CA GLU A 18 -24.48 28.86 -21.03
C GLU A 18 -24.89 29.44 -22.39
N ARG A 19 -23.96 30.16 -23.03
CA ARG A 19 -24.11 30.65 -24.40
C ARG A 19 -23.05 30.00 -25.27
N GLU A 20 -23.46 29.39 -26.38
CA GLU A 20 -22.53 28.77 -27.32
C GLU A 20 -22.86 29.13 -28.75
N MET A 21 -21.82 29.15 -29.59
CA MET A 21 -21.94 29.24 -31.04
C MET A 21 -22.36 27.87 -31.58
N VAL A 22 -23.61 27.75 -32.02
CA VAL A 22 -24.20 26.51 -32.53
C VAL A 22 -24.41 26.64 -34.03
N GLU A 23 -24.18 25.57 -34.79
CA GLU A 23 -24.49 25.54 -36.22
C GLU A 23 -25.99 25.77 -36.44
N ARG A 24 -26.33 26.79 -37.23
CA ARG A 24 -27.72 27.02 -37.63
C ARG A 24 -28.21 25.91 -38.56
N THR A 25 -27.32 25.43 -39.43
CA THR A 25 -27.57 24.32 -40.36
C THR A 25 -26.50 23.26 -40.19
N PRO A 26 -26.86 21.99 -39.91
CA PRO A 26 -25.88 20.92 -39.72
C PRO A 26 -24.91 20.80 -40.89
N GLY A 27 -23.61 20.91 -40.62
CA GLY A 27 -22.55 20.79 -41.62
C GLY A 27 -22.25 22.06 -42.42
N ALA A 28 -22.88 23.19 -42.09
CA ALA A 28 -22.53 24.51 -42.63
C ALA A 28 -21.69 25.31 -41.63
N LEU A 29 -20.73 26.10 -42.11
CA LEU A 29 -19.99 27.09 -41.31
C LEU A 29 -20.85 28.35 -41.02
N ASP A 30 -22.15 28.18 -40.73
CA ASP A 30 -23.06 29.23 -40.27
C ASP A 30 -23.37 28.99 -38.80
N LEU A 31 -22.77 29.81 -37.93
CA LEU A 31 -22.87 29.68 -36.48
C LEU A 31 -23.74 30.82 -35.92
N GLU A 32 -24.62 30.49 -34.99
CA GLU A 32 -25.39 31.46 -34.22
C GLU A 32 -25.21 31.27 -32.71
N ASP A 33 -25.12 32.38 -32.00
CA ASP A 33 -25.00 32.39 -30.54
C ASP A 33 -26.37 32.07 -29.92
N ARG A 34 -26.47 30.89 -29.31
CA ARG A 34 -27.70 30.39 -28.69
C ARG A 34 -27.51 30.12 -27.20
N PRO A 35 -28.54 30.35 -26.38
CA PRO A 35 -28.56 29.82 -25.02
C PRO A 35 -28.60 28.28 -25.10
N VAL A 36 -27.62 27.64 -24.47
CA VAL A 36 -27.52 26.18 -24.35
C VAL A 36 -27.68 25.81 -22.88
N ARG A 37 -28.37 24.71 -22.61
CA ARG A 37 -28.50 24.16 -21.25
C ARG A 37 -27.79 22.82 -21.17
N ARG A 38 -26.88 22.71 -20.22
CA ARG A 38 -26.16 21.47 -19.92
C ARG A 38 -26.84 20.76 -18.77
N LEU A 39 -27.28 19.53 -19.00
CA LEU A 39 -27.78 18.63 -17.97
C LEU A 39 -26.62 17.78 -17.47
N MET A 40 -26.38 17.78 -16.16
CA MET A 40 -25.44 16.88 -15.49
C MET A 40 -26.21 15.95 -14.54
N LEU A 41 -25.98 14.65 -14.70
CA LEU A 41 -26.59 13.58 -13.90
C LEU A 41 -25.51 12.62 -13.44
N SER A 42 -25.37 12.43 -12.13
CA SER A 42 -24.37 11.53 -11.55
C SER A 42 -24.60 10.05 -11.89
N GLY A 43 -25.82 9.68 -12.30
CA GLY A 43 -26.19 8.32 -12.72
C GLY A 43 -26.41 8.13 -14.22
N GLY A 44 -26.11 9.16 -15.05
CA GLY A 44 -26.40 9.13 -16.48
C GLY A 44 -27.89 9.23 -16.83
N LEU A 45 -28.22 9.02 -18.11
CA LEU A 45 -29.58 8.94 -18.64
C LEU A 45 -29.84 7.53 -19.15
N THR A 46 -31.06 7.03 -18.97
CA THR A 46 -31.50 5.79 -19.63
C THR A 46 -31.83 6.05 -21.10
N ASP A 47 -31.84 5.00 -21.93
CA ASP A 47 -32.21 5.11 -23.36
C ASP A 47 -33.63 5.66 -23.56
N ALA A 48 -34.56 5.33 -22.66
CA ALA A 48 -35.93 5.86 -22.68
C ALA A 48 -35.95 7.36 -22.40
N GLN A 49 -35.20 7.82 -21.38
CA GLN A 49 -35.08 9.24 -21.05
C GLN A 49 -34.39 10.02 -22.18
N LEU A 50 -33.36 9.44 -22.79
CA LEU A 50 -32.68 10.02 -23.94
C LEU A 50 -33.64 10.17 -25.13
N SER A 51 -34.40 9.12 -25.45
CA SER A 51 -35.37 9.16 -26.55
C SER A 51 -36.47 10.20 -26.31
N ALA A 52 -36.98 10.27 -25.07
CA ALA A 52 -37.99 11.26 -24.70
C ALA A 52 -37.49 12.70 -24.83
N LEU A 53 -36.23 12.98 -24.49
CA LEU A 53 -35.61 14.29 -24.65
C LEU A 53 -35.46 14.70 -26.13
N VAL A 54 -35.25 13.74 -27.03
CA VAL A 54 -35.15 13.98 -28.48
C VAL A 54 -36.52 14.27 -29.09
N GLU A 55 -37.54 13.52 -28.69
CA GLU A 55 -38.84 13.48 -29.35
C GLU A 55 -39.82 14.55 -28.86
N ASN A 56 -39.57 15.17 -27.70
CA ASN A 56 -40.53 16.04 -27.03
C ASN A 56 -39.98 17.43 -26.70
N ASP A 57 -40.90 18.39 -26.56
CA ASP A 57 -40.64 19.63 -25.84
C ASP A 57 -40.44 19.31 -24.34
N TRP A 58 -39.55 20.05 -23.70
CA TRP A 58 -39.14 19.79 -22.33
C TRP A 58 -39.45 20.96 -21.41
N GLU A 59 -39.92 20.67 -20.20
CA GLU A 59 -40.23 21.66 -19.17
C GLU A 59 -39.20 21.61 -18.05
N VAL A 60 -38.64 22.77 -17.72
CA VAL A 60 -37.64 22.95 -16.67
C VAL A 60 -38.07 24.09 -15.78
N ASP A 61 -38.41 23.78 -14.53
CA ASP A 61 -38.89 24.73 -13.52
C ASP A 61 -39.98 25.70 -14.08
N GLY A 62 -40.92 25.16 -14.85
CA GLY A 62 -42.03 25.92 -15.45
C GLY A 62 -41.73 26.61 -16.79
N THR A 63 -40.50 26.54 -17.30
CA THR A 63 -40.14 27.06 -18.63
C THR A 63 -40.16 25.95 -19.67
N VAL A 64 -40.89 26.17 -20.77
CA VAL A 64 -41.00 25.20 -21.88
C VAL A 64 -39.96 25.49 -22.95
N HIS A 65 -39.24 24.45 -23.36
CA HIS A 65 -38.20 24.48 -24.37
C HIS A 65 -38.58 23.59 -25.54
N ARG A 66 -38.50 24.14 -26.76
CA ARG A 66 -38.98 23.47 -27.96
C ARG A 66 -37.91 22.60 -28.61
N GLY A 67 -38.11 21.29 -28.56
CA GLY A 67 -37.25 20.26 -29.14
C GLY A 67 -35.79 20.24 -28.67
N PHE A 68 -35.09 19.16 -29.04
CA PHE A 68 -33.65 18.96 -28.84
C PHE A 68 -32.95 18.94 -30.21
N SER A 69 -32.08 19.92 -30.50
CA SER A 69 -31.58 20.13 -31.87
C SER A 69 -30.20 19.55 -32.15
N GLN A 70 -29.41 19.14 -31.15
CA GLN A 70 -28.06 18.60 -31.40
C GLN A 70 -27.51 17.73 -30.26
N LEU A 71 -26.85 16.63 -30.64
CA LEU A 71 -26.17 15.71 -29.73
C LEU A 71 -25.03 16.42 -28.98
N LEU A 72 -25.04 16.37 -27.66
CA LEU A 72 -23.96 16.87 -26.82
C LEU A 72 -22.71 16.01 -27.03
N ARG A 73 -21.57 16.67 -27.24
CA ARG A 73 -20.24 16.09 -27.45
C ARG A 73 -19.93 14.87 -26.59
N HIS A 74 -19.13 13.96 -27.17
CA HIS A 74 -18.45 12.84 -26.52
C HIS A 74 -17.89 13.22 -25.13
N GLU A 75 -18.43 12.60 -24.10
CA GLU A 75 -17.87 12.62 -22.76
C GLU A 75 -16.71 11.60 -22.71
N ALA A 76 -15.53 12.04 -22.27
CA ALA A 76 -14.40 11.14 -22.09
C ALA A 76 -14.61 10.34 -20.79
N VAL A 77 -14.86 9.04 -20.94
CA VAL A 77 -14.90 8.11 -19.81
C VAL A 77 -13.46 7.82 -19.37
N PHE A 78 -13.13 8.19 -18.14
CA PHE A 78 -11.86 7.81 -17.52
C PHE A 78 -11.98 6.42 -16.92
N ALA A 79 -11.29 5.45 -17.52
CA ALA A 79 -11.03 4.15 -16.89
C ALA A 79 -9.67 4.23 -16.16
N GLY A 80 -9.69 4.79 -14.95
CA GLY A 80 -8.57 4.68 -14.00
C GLY A 80 -8.88 3.60 -12.96
N ARG A 81 -7.86 2.96 -12.38
CA ARG A 81 -8.07 2.26 -11.10
C ARG A 81 -8.37 3.31 -10.05
N ASP A 82 -9.32 3.03 -9.16
CA ASP A 82 -9.60 3.88 -8.00
C ASP A 82 -8.31 4.22 -7.26
N ALA A 83 -8.26 5.40 -6.65
CA ALA A 83 -7.22 5.70 -5.68
C ALA A 83 -7.24 4.56 -4.65
N THR A 84 -6.14 3.80 -4.53
CA THR A 84 -6.00 2.76 -3.51
C THR A 84 -6.44 3.36 -2.19
N THR A 85 -7.51 2.82 -1.63
CA THR A 85 -8.07 3.30 -0.37
C THR A 85 -7.04 3.08 0.75
N GLU A 86 -7.17 3.79 1.87
CA GLU A 86 -6.32 3.51 3.03
C GLU A 86 -6.44 2.04 3.47
N ASP A 87 -7.62 1.45 3.30
CA ASP A 87 -7.87 0.03 3.56
C ASP A 87 -7.10 -0.87 2.57
N ASP A 88 -7.06 -0.56 1.28
CA ASP A 88 -6.27 -1.32 0.28
C ASP A 88 -4.77 -1.25 0.57
N VAL A 89 -4.28 -0.08 1.03
CA VAL A 89 -2.88 0.09 1.43
C VAL A 89 -2.58 -0.73 2.68
N ALA A 90 -3.46 -0.69 3.68
CA ALA A 90 -3.30 -1.46 4.91
C ALA A 90 -3.33 -2.98 4.64
N GLU A 91 -4.24 -3.46 3.78
CA GLU A 91 -4.31 -4.85 3.36
C GLU A 91 -3.03 -5.27 2.62
N ARG A 92 -2.59 -4.48 1.65
CA ARG A 92 -1.34 -4.73 0.92
C ARG A 92 -0.15 -4.80 1.88
N ASP A 93 -0.01 -3.83 2.78
CA ASP A 93 1.11 -3.76 3.70
C ASP A 93 1.08 -4.93 4.70
N ALA A 94 -0.10 -5.38 5.12
CA ALA A 94 -0.26 -6.60 5.91
C ALA A 94 0.22 -7.85 5.14
N VAL A 95 -0.16 -8.00 3.87
CA VAL A 95 0.30 -9.12 3.01
C VAL A 95 1.82 -9.08 2.82
N ILE A 96 2.40 -7.90 2.57
CA ILE A 96 3.85 -7.77 2.42
C ILE A 96 4.56 -8.14 3.73
N ALA A 97 4.05 -7.68 4.88
CA ALA A 97 4.62 -8.03 6.18
C ALA A 97 4.55 -9.54 6.46
N GLU A 98 3.49 -10.22 6.04
CA GLU A 98 3.37 -11.68 6.11
C GLU A 98 4.38 -12.39 5.22
N VAL A 99 4.54 -11.94 3.97
CA VAL A 99 5.54 -12.49 3.04
C VAL A 99 6.95 -12.32 3.60
N VAL A 100 7.31 -11.13 4.11
CA VAL A 100 8.60 -10.88 4.76
C VAL A 100 8.79 -11.77 5.98
N ALA A 101 7.73 -12.00 6.76
CA ALA A 101 7.75 -12.91 7.91
C ALA A 101 7.92 -14.39 7.52
N ALA A 102 7.71 -14.79 6.27
CA ALA A 102 7.98 -16.14 5.77
C ALA A 102 9.37 -16.27 5.11
N LEU A 103 10.03 -15.16 4.76
CA LEU A 103 11.35 -15.21 4.12
C LEU A 103 12.42 -15.79 5.05
N PRO A 104 13.42 -16.51 4.52
CA PRO A 104 14.63 -16.84 5.26
C PRO A 104 15.30 -15.57 5.83
N ASP A 105 15.89 -15.66 7.02
CA ASP A 105 16.47 -14.51 7.74
C ASP A 105 17.36 -13.64 6.85
N ARG A 106 18.23 -14.26 6.05
CA ARG A 106 19.10 -13.56 5.11
C ARG A 106 18.31 -12.67 4.13
N GLU A 107 17.28 -13.21 3.49
CA GLU A 107 16.51 -12.44 2.50
C GLU A 107 15.65 -11.39 3.19
N ALA A 108 15.09 -11.69 4.37
CA ALA A 108 14.30 -10.73 5.15
C ALA A 108 15.10 -9.45 5.50
N THR A 109 16.42 -9.56 5.73
CA THR A 109 17.26 -8.37 5.99
C THR A 109 17.34 -7.37 4.84
N ARG A 110 16.92 -7.74 3.63
CA ARG A 110 16.86 -6.83 2.46
C ARG A 110 15.57 -6.02 2.38
N TYR A 111 14.58 -6.38 3.19
CA TYR A 111 13.21 -5.86 3.18
C TYR A 111 12.79 -5.36 4.56
N VAL A 112 13.73 -4.83 5.35
CA VAL A 112 13.48 -4.38 6.73
C VAL A 112 12.35 -3.34 6.78
N GLN A 113 12.28 -2.45 5.80
CA GLN A 113 11.24 -1.41 5.70
C GLN A 113 9.81 -1.97 5.59
N TYR A 114 9.67 -3.26 5.29
CA TYR A 114 8.39 -3.95 5.17
C TYR A 114 8.16 -4.98 6.29
N ALA A 115 9.09 -5.13 7.23
CA ALA A 115 8.86 -5.93 8.42
C ALA A 115 7.89 -5.20 9.37
N ARG A 116 7.26 -5.97 10.27
CA ARG A 116 6.30 -5.44 11.25
C ARG A 116 6.98 -4.39 12.13
N THR A 117 6.25 -3.37 12.54
CA THR A 117 6.69 -2.42 13.57
C THR A 117 5.92 -2.67 14.86
N LEU A 118 6.54 -2.36 16.00
CA LEU A 118 5.82 -2.30 17.27
C LEU A 118 4.79 -1.17 17.21
N LYS A 119 3.60 -1.46 17.73
CA LYS A 119 2.48 -0.52 17.84
C LYS A 119 2.38 0.11 19.22
N GLN A 120 3.07 -0.46 20.21
CA GLN A 120 2.97 -0.10 21.62
C GLN A 120 1.54 -0.18 22.16
N ASP A 121 0.78 -1.17 21.68
CA ASP A 121 -0.64 -1.36 22.01
C ASP A 121 -0.87 -2.40 23.12
N GLY A 122 0.20 -2.95 23.69
CA GLY A 122 0.15 -3.96 24.73
C GLY A 122 -0.23 -5.35 24.23
N THR A 123 -0.20 -5.61 22.93
CA THR A 123 -0.45 -6.95 22.37
C THR A 123 0.73 -7.90 22.62
N LEU A 124 0.46 -9.22 22.60
CA LEU A 124 1.51 -10.23 22.75
C LEU A 124 2.35 -10.33 21.47
N VAL A 125 3.66 -10.21 21.62
CA VAL A 125 4.66 -10.52 20.60
C VAL A 125 5.26 -11.88 20.94
N THR A 126 5.00 -12.88 20.11
CA THR A 126 5.52 -14.24 20.34
C THR A 126 7.00 -14.33 19.99
N ALA A 127 7.73 -15.21 20.68
CA ALA A 127 9.11 -15.55 20.37
C ALA A 127 9.28 -15.92 18.89
N GLY A 128 10.36 -15.44 18.28
CA GLY A 128 10.64 -15.60 16.86
C GLY A 128 10.00 -14.53 15.95
N THR A 129 9.11 -13.68 16.45
CA THR A 129 8.53 -12.58 15.67
C THR A 129 9.61 -11.59 15.25
N ARG A 130 9.64 -11.23 13.97
CA ARG A 130 10.59 -10.25 13.42
C ARG A 130 9.95 -8.88 13.29
N ILE A 131 10.71 -7.85 13.67
CA ILE A 131 10.30 -6.44 13.59
C ILE A 131 11.37 -5.58 12.92
N ALA A 132 10.92 -4.47 12.32
CA ALA A 132 11.76 -3.36 11.93
C ALA A 132 11.96 -2.43 13.13
N TRP A 133 13.21 -2.18 13.50
CA TRP A 133 13.56 -1.20 14.53
C TRP A 133 14.78 -0.40 14.10
N GLU A 134 14.64 0.91 13.95
CA GLU A 134 15.73 1.82 13.52
C GLU A 134 16.47 1.33 12.25
N GLY A 135 15.73 0.80 11.27
CA GLY A 135 16.29 0.27 10.02
C GLY A 135 17.00 -1.08 10.16
N ARG A 136 16.91 -1.73 11.32
CA ARG A 136 17.44 -3.08 11.58
C ARG A 136 16.32 -4.10 11.71
N LEU A 137 16.60 -5.32 11.29
CA LEU A 137 15.71 -6.46 11.53
C LEU A 137 16.05 -7.09 12.87
N LEU A 138 15.12 -7.05 13.81
CA LEU A 138 15.25 -7.68 15.12
C LEU A 138 14.24 -8.81 15.26
N ARG A 139 14.54 -9.78 16.11
CA ARG A 139 13.68 -10.92 16.40
C ARG A 139 13.45 -11.05 17.89
N ALA A 140 12.20 -11.18 18.33
CA ALA A 140 11.88 -11.44 19.73
C ALA A 140 12.50 -12.76 20.17
N SER A 141 13.34 -12.74 21.20
CA SER A 141 13.99 -13.95 21.74
C SER A 141 13.05 -14.77 22.61
N VAL A 142 12.03 -14.11 23.17
CA VAL A 142 11.02 -14.68 24.07
C VAL A 142 9.66 -14.06 23.76
N ASP A 143 8.60 -14.67 24.30
CA ASP A 143 7.28 -14.02 24.34
C ASP A 143 7.37 -12.76 25.21
N LEU A 144 6.92 -11.63 24.69
CA LEU A 144 6.93 -10.33 25.36
C LEU A 144 5.69 -9.52 24.98
N TRP A 145 5.41 -8.45 25.71
CA TRP A 145 4.30 -7.56 25.42
C TRP A 145 4.80 -6.34 24.65
N ASP A 146 4.04 -5.89 23.64
CA ASP A 146 4.32 -4.68 22.86
C ASP A 146 4.12 -3.43 23.74
N ARG A 147 5.15 -3.11 24.51
CA ARG A 147 5.21 -2.00 25.48
C ARG A 147 6.57 -1.34 25.41
N GLU A 148 6.62 -0.05 25.75
CA GLU A 148 7.85 0.75 25.78
C GLU A 148 8.94 0.12 26.65
N ASP A 149 8.61 -0.39 27.85
CA ASP A 149 9.58 -1.01 28.76
C ASP A 149 10.21 -2.31 28.24
N LEU A 150 9.64 -2.91 27.19
CA LEU A 150 10.08 -4.16 26.59
C LEU A 150 10.55 -3.98 25.15
N ASP A 151 10.63 -2.76 24.64
CA ASP A 151 11.11 -2.49 23.28
C ASP A 151 12.64 -2.71 23.14
N PRO A 152 13.18 -2.71 21.91
CA PRO A 152 14.62 -2.93 21.71
C PRO A 152 15.54 -1.87 22.32
N ALA A 153 15.08 -0.64 22.55
CA ALA A 153 15.89 0.42 23.15
C ALA A 153 15.97 0.26 24.68
N HIS A 154 14.88 -0.20 25.32
CA HIS A 154 14.78 -0.34 26.77
C HIS A 154 15.15 -1.74 27.28
N ALA A 155 14.88 -2.79 26.50
CA ALA A 155 15.14 -4.19 26.85
C ALA A 155 15.89 -4.94 25.73
N PRO A 156 17.09 -4.50 25.31
CA PRO A 156 17.81 -5.06 24.16
C PRO A 156 18.12 -6.56 24.28
N THR A 157 18.19 -7.09 25.51
CA THR A 157 18.43 -8.52 25.76
C THR A 157 17.26 -9.44 25.38
N LEU A 158 16.07 -8.88 25.11
CA LEU A 158 14.89 -9.62 24.65
C LEU A 158 14.80 -9.67 23.11
N TRP A 159 15.75 -9.04 22.41
CA TRP A 159 15.72 -8.85 20.96
C TRP A 159 17.04 -9.29 20.33
N ASP A 160 16.98 -10.31 19.48
CA ASP A 160 18.11 -10.79 18.72
C ASP A 160 18.26 -10.00 17.41
N ALA A 161 19.45 -9.46 17.16
CA ALA A 161 19.73 -8.79 15.88
C ALA A 161 19.92 -9.82 14.75
N VAL A 162 19.11 -9.71 13.69
CA VAL A 162 19.23 -10.52 12.48
C VAL A 162 19.99 -9.70 11.43
N ALA A 163 21.29 -9.99 11.27
CA ALA A 163 22.16 -9.23 10.38
C ALA A 163 23.12 -10.14 9.60
N TYR A 164 23.42 -9.74 8.37
CA TYR A 164 24.29 -10.48 7.45
C TYR A 164 25.34 -9.58 6.81
N HIS A 165 26.52 -10.14 6.57
CA HIS A 165 27.62 -9.52 5.83
C HIS A 165 28.08 -10.48 4.73
N ASN A 166 28.02 -10.05 3.46
CA ASN A 166 28.35 -10.86 2.28
C ASN A 166 27.68 -12.25 2.27
N GLY A 167 26.45 -12.34 2.80
CA GLY A 167 25.70 -13.59 2.87
C GLY A 167 25.96 -14.48 4.08
N TYR A 168 26.90 -14.10 4.96
CA TYR A 168 27.18 -14.78 6.22
C TYR A 168 26.53 -14.06 7.39
N ARG A 169 26.01 -14.79 8.37
CA ARG A 169 25.41 -14.20 9.58
C ARG A 169 26.50 -13.42 10.34
N ILE A 170 26.19 -12.20 10.76
CA ILE A 170 27.09 -11.44 11.62
C ILE A 170 27.09 -12.11 12.99
N ILE A 171 28.28 -12.43 13.50
CA ILE A 171 28.47 -12.90 14.87
C ILE A 171 28.26 -11.68 15.79
N PRO A 172 27.25 -11.69 16.68
CA PRO A 172 27.00 -10.60 17.60
C PRO A 172 28.02 -10.59 18.74
N GLU A 173 28.20 -9.45 19.40
CA GLU A 173 29.11 -9.35 20.55
C GLU A 173 28.67 -10.23 21.73
N THR A 174 27.36 -10.42 21.87
CA THR A 174 26.75 -11.36 22.81
C THR A 174 25.94 -12.38 22.02
N ILE A 175 26.29 -13.66 22.12
CA ILE A 175 25.53 -14.75 21.50
C ILE A 175 24.63 -15.37 22.58
N THR A 176 23.34 -15.16 22.48
CA THR A 176 22.33 -15.81 23.33
C THR A 176 22.12 -17.26 22.90
N ALA A 177 21.43 -18.06 23.71
CA ALA A 177 21.05 -19.42 23.31
C ALA A 177 20.21 -19.43 22.01
N ALA A 178 19.40 -18.40 21.78
CA ALA A 178 18.60 -18.22 20.56
C ALA A 178 19.45 -17.83 19.34
N LEU A 179 20.65 -17.27 19.56
CA LEU A 179 21.59 -16.87 18.52
C LEU A 179 22.73 -17.86 18.30
N GLN A 180 22.73 -18.99 19.01
CA GLN A 180 23.82 -19.96 18.94
C GLN A 180 24.13 -20.38 17.50
N PHE A 181 25.41 -20.62 17.22
CA PHE A 181 25.85 -21.13 15.92
C PHE A 181 25.83 -22.65 15.90
N SER A 182 25.43 -23.21 14.76
CA SER A 182 25.45 -24.66 14.51
C SER A 182 26.84 -25.11 14.06
N ALA A 183 27.19 -26.37 14.30
CA ALA A 183 28.46 -26.93 13.82
C ALA A 183 28.57 -26.77 12.31
N GLY A 184 29.68 -26.22 11.83
CA GLY A 184 29.93 -25.94 10.43
C GLY A 184 29.36 -24.63 9.90
N GLU A 185 28.54 -23.92 10.68
CA GLU A 185 28.02 -22.61 10.29
C GLU A 185 29.14 -21.56 10.28
N VAL A 186 29.21 -20.76 9.22
CA VAL A 186 30.18 -19.67 9.07
C VAL A 186 29.51 -18.34 9.38
N GLY A 187 30.11 -17.59 10.29
CA GLY A 187 29.73 -16.22 10.61
C GLY A 187 30.84 -15.22 10.32
N TYR A 188 30.47 -13.97 10.09
CA TYR A 188 31.38 -12.83 9.98
C TYR A 188 31.55 -12.17 11.34
N TRP A 189 32.78 -11.98 11.80
CA TRP A 189 33.08 -11.30 13.07
C TRP A 189 33.53 -9.85 12.80
N PRO A 190 32.71 -8.84 13.12
CA PRO A 190 33.04 -7.45 12.81
C PRO A 190 34.26 -6.91 13.56
N ALA A 191 34.60 -7.48 14.73
CA ALA A 191 35.66 -6.93 15.58
C ALA A 191 37.06 -7.06 14.94
N ASP A 192 37.29 -8.06 14.09
CA ASP A 192 38.53 -8.23 13.34
C ASP A 192 38.35 -8.37 11.83
N GLY A 193 37.12 -8.33 11.34
CA GLY A 193 36.79 -8.38 9.92
C GLY A 193 36.96 -9.76 9.27
N LYS A 194 37.00 -10.84 10.07
CA LYS A 194 37.25 -12.19 9.60
C LYS A 194 36.01 -13.08 9.64
N TYR A 195 36.14 -14.26 9.03
CA TYR A 195 35.08 -15.26 8.98
C TYR A 195 35.48 -16.47 9.81
N TYR A 196 34.52 -16.96 10.60
CA TYR A 196 34.73 -18.04 11.54
C TYR A 196 33.66 -19.11 11.37
N ARG A 197 34.09 -20.37 11.26
CA ARG A 197 33.25 -21.55 11.28
C ARG A 197 33.12 -22.06 12.72
N ALA A 198 31.90 -22.26 13.19
CA ALA A 198 31.66 -22.88 14.50
C ALA A 198 32.02 -24.37 14.47
N LYS A 199 32.80 -24.85 15.44
CA LYS A 199 33.23 -26.26 15.52
C LYS A 199 32.20 -27.18 16.16
N ALA A 200 31.23 -26.62 16.91
CA ALA A 200 30.23 -27.39 17.65
C ALA A 200 28.84 -26.75 17.56
N ASN A 201 27.81 -27.57 17.74
CA ASN A 201 26.44 -27.10 17.89
C ASN A 201 26.31 -26.36 19.22
N GLY A 202 25.53 -25.27 19.23
CA GLY A 202 25.31 -24.50 20.43
C GLY A 202 26.48 -23.59 20.78
N THR A 203 27.24 -23.12 19.78
CA THR A 203 28.34 -22.18 20.04
C THR A 203 27.78 -20.82 20.41
N VAL A 204 27.95 -20.44 21.69
CA VAL A 204 27.43 -19.20 22.32
C VAL A 204 28.52 -18.21 22.75
N TRP A 205 29.79 -18.53 22.49
CA TRP A 205 30.91 -17.63 22.78
C TRP A 205 31.48 -17.09 21.48
N THR A 206 31.87 -15.81 21.45
CA THR A 206 32.47 -15.19 20.26
C THR A 206 33.88 -15.75 19.99
N PRO A 207 34.42 -15.58 18.78
CA PRO A 207 35.80 -15.97 18.46
C PRO A 207 36.85 -15.34 19.39
N THR A 208 36.57 -14.14 19.91
CA THR A 208 37.46 -13.47 20.87
C THR A 208 37.36 -14.06 22.27
N VAL A 209 36.16 -14.44 22.73
CA VAL A 209 35.93 -14.96 24.09
C VAL A 209 36.36 -16.41 24.22
N TYR A 210 36.08 -17.24 23.21
CA TYR A 210 36.48 -18.65 23.22
C TYR A 210 36.94 -19.12 21.83
N PRO A 211 38.18 -18.76 21.42
CA PRO A 211 38.72 -19.07 20.10
C PRO A 211 38.69 -20.57 19.75
N ASP A 212 38.82 -21.44 20.76
CA ASP A 212 38.84 -22.89 20.55
C ASP A 212 37.53 -23.43 19.97
N ALA A 213 36.39 -22.74 20.17
CA ALA A 213 35.11 -23.10 19.54
C ALA A 213 35.02 -22.74 18.05
N TRP A 214 35.99 -22.03 17.49
CA TRP A 214 35.94 -21.47 16.15
C TRP A 214 37.15 -21.85 15.30
N GLU A 215 36.92 -21.96 14.00
CA GLU A 215 37.95 -22.12 12.97
C GLU A 215 37.90 -20.91 12.04
N GLU A 216 38.99 -20.14 11.95
CA GLU A 216 39.10 -19.05 10.98
C GLU A 216 39.12 -19.61 9.55
N VAL A 217 38.36 -19.00 8.63
CA VAL A 217 38.26 -19.44 7.23
C VAL A 217 38.47 -18.27 6.27
N ALA A 218 39.07 -18.56 5.11
CA ALA A 218 39.10 -17.62 4.00
C ALA A 218 37.77 -17.69 3.22
N THR A 219 37.22 -16.53 2.86
CA THR A 219 35.95 -16.37 2.10
C THR A 219 36.12 -15.42 0.93
#